data_AF-A0A383RDL5-F1
#
_entry.id   AF-A0A383RDL5-F1
#
_cell.length_a   1.000
_cell.length_b   1.000
_cell.length_c   1.000
_cell.angle_alpha   90.00
_cell.angle_beta   90.00
_cell.angle_gamma   90.00
#
_symmetry.space_group_name_H-M   'P 1'
#
loop_
_entity.id
_entity.type
_entity.pdbx_description
1 polymer ?
#
loop_
_entity_poly.entity_id
_entity_poly.type
_entity_poly.pdbx_seq_one_letter_code
_entity_poly.pdbx_strand_id
1 'polypeptide(L)'
;MEAYPGYFAVGQSLYGSYAPQLVINGHRIGKEVIMMIHVYLDDYRRCPEGFVLARNAEECLLLLEHEQVGILSLDHDLGENERTGTELVREMVVRGLYPQTAIYLHTSSMIGRKRMFEMLYVNKPEHVELSNGPMPESLLMQIRGNRV
;
A
#
# COMPACT_ATOMS: atom_id res chain seq x y z
N MET A 1 -36.74 -34.76 0.48
CA MET A 1 -38.10 -34.33 0.86
C MET A 1 -37.98 -33.71 2.24
N GLU A 2 -37.98 -32.37 2.23
CA GLU A 2 -38.39 -31.40 3.25
C GLU A 2 -38.50 -31.87 4.72
N ALA A 3 -37.82 -31.19 5.65
CA ALA A 3 -38.32 -29.98 6.32
C ALA A 3 -37.50 -29.66 7.58
N TYR A 4 -36.95 -28.45 7.65
CA TYR A 4 -36.67 -27.74 8.91
C TYR A 4 -38.00 -27.37 9.57
N PRO A 5 -38.12 -27.33 10.92
CA PRO A 5 -37.85 -26.06 11.61
C PRO A 5 -37.34 -26.16 13.07
N GLY A 6 -36.67 -25.10 13.53
CA GLY A 6 -37.04 -24.49 14.82
C GLY A 6 -36.05 -24.54 15.99
N TYR A 7 -35.14 -23.55 16.03
CA TYR A 7 -34.67 -22.78 17.19
C TYR A 7 -34.83 -23.31 18.63
N PHE A 8 -33.71 -23.41 19.34
CA PHE A 8 -33.66 -23.20 20.79
C PHE A 8 -32.75 -22.00 21.09
N ALA A 9 -33.35 -20.90 21.55
CA ALA A 9 -32.63 -19.80 22.19
C ALA A 9 -32.51 -20.10 23.69
N VAL A 10 -31.29 -20.17 24.22
CA VAL A 10 -31.06 -20.25 25.66
C VAL A 10 -30.26 -19.03 26.10
N GLY A 11 -30.88 -18.22 26.97
CA GLY A 11 -30.20 -17.49 28.04
C GLY A 11 -29.42 -16.25 27.65
N GLN A 12 -29.96 -15.08 28.00
CA GLN A 12 -29.20 -13.83 28.06
C GLN A 12 -28.07 -13.92 29.09
N SER A 13 -26.86 -13.57 28.67
CA SER A 13 -25.77 -13.14 29.55
C SER A 13 -25.39 -11.72 29.16
N LEU A 14 -25.57 -10.81 30.11
CA LEU A 14 -25.20 -9.40 30.05
C LEU A 14 -23.68 -9.31 29.96
N TYR A 15 -23.14 -9.05 28.76
CA TYR A 15 -21.82 -8.53 28.35
C TYR A 15 -21.55 -9.07 26.93
N GLY A 16 -21.91 -8.30 25.89
CA GLY A 16 -21.78 -8.68 24.48
C GLY A 16 -20.33 -8.68 23.97
N SER A 17 -19.96 -9.38 22.90
CA SER A 17 -20.74 -10.11 21.89
C SER A 17 -19.87 -11.21 21.25
N TYR A 18 -20.33 -12.46 21.32
CA TYR A 18 -19.78 -13.60 20.57
C TYR A 18 -20.11 -13.48 19.08
N ALA A 19 -19.15 -13.78 18.20
CA ALA A 19 -19.48 -14.19 16.83
C ALA A 19 -19.54 -15.74 16.78
N PRO A 20 -20.65 -16.34 16.32
CA PRO A 20 -20.74 -17.78 16.15
C PRO A 20 -19.88 -18.22 14.96
N GLN A 21 -19.08 -19.27 15.12
CA GLN A 21 -18.37 -19.90 14.00
C GLN A 21 -19.40 -20.61 13.10
N LEU A 22 -19.72 -20.01 11.95
CA LEU A 22 -20.56 -20.62 10.93
C LEU A 22 -19.71 -21.60 10.10
N VAL A 23 -19.92 -22.90 10.30
CA VAL A 23 -19.37 -23.94 9.42
C VAL A 23 -20.38 -24.20 8.30
N ILE A 24 -20.04 -23.82 7.06
CA ILE A 24 -20.78 -24.20 5.85
C ILE A 24 -19.82 -24.69 4.77
N ASN A 25 -20.02 -25.94 4.34
CA ASN A 25 -19.54 -26.59 3.12
C ASN A 25 -18.24 -26.07 2.49
N GLY A 26 -17.11 -26.50 3.05
CA GLY A 26 -15.96 -26.91 2.24
C GLY A 26 -15.03 -25.84 1.66
N HIS A 27 -15.12 -24.55 2.00
CA HIS A 27 -14.09 -23.56 1.63
C HIS A 27 -13.71 -22.63 2.79
N ARG A 28 -12.38 -22.57 3.03
CA ARG A 28 -11.58 -21.82 4.01
C ARG A 28 -12.27 -20.71 4.82
N ILE A 29 -12.32 -20.90 6.14
CA ILE A 29 -12.44 -19.84 7.15
C ILE A 29 -11.03 -19.26 7.43
N GLY A 30 -10.87 -17.93 7.37
CA GLY A 30 -9.76 -17.23 8.04
C GLY A 30 -8.63 -16.64 7.16
N LYS A 31 -8.93 -16.00 6.02
CA LYS A 31 -8.02 -14.98 5.50
C LYS A 31 -8.64 -13.61 5.74
N GLU A 32 -8.23 -12.95 6.80
CA GLU A 32 -8.19 -11.49 6.79
C GLU A 32 -7.29 -11.14 5.60
N VAL A 33 -7.91 -10.79 4.47
CA VAL A 33 -7.15 -10.25 3.34
C VAL A 33 -6.78 -8.85 3.82
N ILE A 34 -5.59 -8.73 4.38
CA ILE A 34 -5.01 -7.41 4.64
C ILE A 34 -4.93 -6.73 3.28
N MET A 35 -5.81 -5.75 3.08
CA MET A 35 -5.91 -5.01 1.82
C MET A 35 -4.67 -4.13 1.71
N MET A 36 -3.62 -4.67 1.08
CA MET A 36 -2.38 -3.96 0.83
C MET A 36 -2.51 -3.18 -0.47
N ILE A 37 -2.32 -1.86 -0.42
CA ILE A 37 -2.34 -1.00 -1.62
C ILE A 37 -0.93 -0.78 -2.14
N HIS A 38 -0.80 -0.46 -3.43
CA HIS A 38 0.45 0.03 -4.00
C HIS A 38 0.27 1.50 -4.37
N VAL A 39 1.25 2.35 -4.07
CA VAL A 39 1.14 3.80 -4.26
C VAL A 39 2.08 4.25 -5.37
N TYR A 40 1.55 5.06 -6.29
CA TYR A 40 2.27 5.70 -7.37
C TYR A 40 2.16 7.22 -7.18
N LEU A 41 3.26 7.86 -6.78
CA LEU A 41 3.33 9.31 -6.59
C LEU A 41 3.78 9.98 -7.88
N ASP A 42 2.87 10.72 -8.51
CA ASP A 42 3.14 11.44 -9.76
C ASP A 42 2.03 12.47 -10.03
N ASP A 43 2.42 13.69 -10.41
CA ASP A 43 1.52 14.79 -10.73
C ASP A 43 1.04 14.73 -12.19
N TYR A 44 1.83 14.14 -13.09
CA TYR A 44 1.66 14.25 -14.54
C TYR A 44 1.36 12.93 -15.23
N ARG A 45 2.12 11.87 -14.96
CA ARG A 45 2.03 10.58 -15.67
C ARG A 45 0.75 9.84 -15.31
N ARG A 46 0.36 8.92 -16.20
CA ARG A 46 -0.76 8.02 -15.96
C ARG A 46 -0.38 7.00 -14.91
N CYS A 47 -1.21 6.87 -13.87
CA CYS A 47 -1.06 5.83 -12.86
C CYS A 47 -1.18 4.43 -13.48
N PRO A 48 -0.23 3.52 -13.23
CA PRO A 48 -0.36 2.12 -13.62
C PRO A 48 -1.58 1.47 -12.95
N GLU A 49 -2.17 0.49 -13.62
CA GLU A 49 -3.26 -0.30 -13.06
C GLU A 49 -2.81 -1.10 -11.84
N GLY A 50 -3.65 -1.16 -10.81
CA GLY A 50 -3.33 -1.83 -9.54
C GLY A 50 -2.55 -0.95 -8.55
N PHE A 51 -2.30 0.31 -8.91
CA PHE A 51 -1.78 1.33 -8.02
C PHE A 51 -2.85 2.37 -7.69
N VAL A 52 -2.74 2.92 -6.48
CA VAL A 52 -3.40 4.14 -6.02
C VAL A 52 -2.48 5.31 -6.32
N LEU A 53 -3.05 6.37 -6.87
CA LEU A 53 -2.31 7.56 -7.28
C LEU A 53 -2.29 8.58 -6.16
N ALA A 54 -1.10 9.04 -5.79
CA ALA A 54 -0.91 10.25 -4.99
C ALA A 54 -0.44 11.36 -5.91
N ARG A 55 -1.13 12.50 -5.90
CA ARG A 55 -0.80 13.65 -6.79
C ARG A 55 0.26 14.58 -6.22
N ASN A 56 0.41 14.60 -4.91
CA ASN A 56 1.40 15.41 -4.21
C ASN A 56 1.96 14.67 -2.99
N ALA A 57 2.91 15.31 -2.31
CA ALA A 57 3.57 14.75 -1.15
C ALA A 57 2.60 14.54 0.03
N GLU A 58 1.65 15.45 0.24
CA GLU A 58 0.63 15.40 1.29
C GLU A 58 -0.22 14.14 1.17
N GLU A 59 -0.80 13.89 0.01
CA GLU A 59 -1.60 12.70 -0.26
C GLU A 59 -0.79 11.42 -0.06
N CYS A 60 0.47 11.42 -0.50
CA CYS A 60 1.35 10.27 -0.34
C CYS A 60 1.65 9.96 1.13
N LEU A 61 1.92 10.99 1.95
CA LEU A 61 2.12 10.83 3.39
C LEU A 61 0.86 10.28 4.06
N LEU A 62 -0.32 10.83 3.74
CA LEU A 62 -1.59 10.35 4.29
C LEU A 62 -1.83 8.87 3.98
N LEU A 63 -1.54 8.43 2.75
CA LEU A 63 -1.63 7.01 2.38
C LEU A 63 -0.63 6.15 3.16
N LEU A 64 0.61 6.60 3.33
CA LEU A 64 1.62 5.88 4.11
C LEU A 64 1.30 5.81 5.61
N GLU A 65 0.55 6.76 6.14
CA GLU A 65 0.14 6.80 7.55
C GLU A 65 -1.05 5.91 7.86
N HIS A 66 -2.02 5.87 6.95
CA HIS A 66 -3.34 5.30 7.21
C HIS A 66 -3.57 3.95 6.53
N GLU A 67 -2.80 3.62 5.50
CA GLU A 67 -2.97 2.41 4.72
C GLU A 67 -1.74 1.50 4.81
N GLN A 68 -1.94 0.21 4.56
CA GLN A 68 -0.81 -0.70 4.38
C GLN A 68 -0.31 -0.59 2.94
N VAL A 69 0.72 0.22 2.75
CA VAL A 69 1.37 0.40 1.44
C VAL A 69 2.38 -0.71 1.21
N GLY A 70 2.18 -1.55 0.19
CA GLY A 70 3.10 -2.60 -0.20
C GLY A 70 4.28 -2.07 -1.01
N ILE A 71 3.98 -1.44 -2.15
CA ILE A 71 4.99 -0.90 -3.08
C ILE A 71 4.77 0.59 -3.20
N LEU A 72 5.85 1.37 -3.14
CA LEU A 72 5.84 2.81 -3.34
C LEU A 72 6.71 3.18 -4.54
N SER A 73 6.13 3.86 -5.51
CA SER A 73 6.85 4.37 -6.68
C SER A 73 6.85 5.89 -6.63
N LEU A 74 8.02 6.52 -6.69
CA LEU A 74 8.22 7.96 -6.44
C LEU A 74 8.69 8.73 -7.66
N ASP A 75 7.98 9.82 -8.00
CA ASP A 75 8.51 10.93 -8.78
C ASP A 75 9.10 12.03 -7.89
N HIS A 76 10.05 12.78 -8.43
CA HIS A 76 10.67 13.92 -7.75
C HIS A 76 9.97 15.25 -8.06
N ASP A 77 9.63 15.47 -9.33
CA ASP A 77 9.16 16.75 -9.84
C ASP A 77 7.63 16.74 -9.78
N LEU A 78 7.03 17.35 -8.74
CA LEU A 78 5.59 17.27 -8.47
C LEU A 78 4.84 18.58 -8.81
N GLY A 79 5.41 19.38 -9.71
CA GLY A 79 4.84 20.67 -10.12
C GLY A 79 5.32 21.87 -9.31
N GLU A 80 4.87 23.06 -9.72
CA GLU A 80 5.24 24.33 -9.10
C GLU A 80 4.48 24.55 -7.78
N ASN A 81 5.19 25.01 -6.74
CA ASN A 81 4.68 25.22 -5.38
C ASN A 81 4.32 23.96 -4.59
N GLU A 82 4.55 22.78 -5.15
CA GLU A 82 4.42 21.52 -4.44
C GLU A 82 5.74 21.12 -3.80
N ARG A 83 5.67 20.36 -2.70
CA ARG A 83 6.86 19.74 -2.11
C ARG A 83 7.43 18.74 -3.10
N THR A 84 8.75 18.74 -3.26
CA THR A 84 9.44 17.78 -4.14
C THR A 84 9.42 16.37 -3.54
N GLY A 85 9.62 15.35 -4.37
CA GLY A 85 9.80 13.97 -3.87
C GLY A 85 10.98 13.81 -2.91
N THR A 86 12.00 14.68 -2.98
CA THR A 86 13.10 14.68 -1.97
C THR A 86 12.62 15.19 -0.62
N GLU A 87 11.75 16.18 -0.58
CA GLU A 87 11.15 16.68 0.66
C GLU A 87 10.19 15.66 1.27
N LEU A 88 9.39 14.98 0.44
CA LEU A 88 8.60 13.84 0.87
C LEU A 88 9.48 12.75 1.52
N VAL A 89 10.54 12.32 0.84
CA VAL A 89 11.45 11.27 1.35
C VAL A 89 12.09 11.69 2.67
N ARG A 90 12.46 12.97 2.83
CA ARG A 90 12.96 13.48 4.11
C ARG A 90 11.93 13.31 5.23
N GLU A 91 10.68 13.66 4.95
CA GLU A 91 9.59 13.54 5.92
C GLU A 91 9.30 12.07 6.27
N MET A 92 9.30 11.18 5.27
CA MET A 92 9.18 9.74 5.47
C MET A 92 10.25 9.21 6.43
N VAL A 93 11.51 9.62 6.24
CA VAL A 93 12.63 9.22 7.09
C VAL A 93 12.46 9.72 8.52
N VAL A 94 12.09 10.98 8.70
CA VAL A 94 11.87 11.57 10.04
C VAL A 94 10.76 10.83 10.78
N ARG A 95 9.71 10.42 10.08
CA ARG A 95 8.51 9.81 10.67
C ARG A 95 8.53 8.29 10.69
N GLY A 96 9.51 7.65 10.05
CA GLY A 96 9.59 6.19 9.93
C GLY A 96 8.50 5.60 9.02
N LEU A 97 8.02 6.34 8.03
CA LEU A 97 6.96 5.90 7.11
C LEU A 97 7.57 5.22 5.88
N TYR A 98 7.40 3.90 5.79
CA TYR A 98 7.93 3.09 4.70
C TYR A 98 6.89 2.10 4.18
N PRO A 99 6.95 1.74 2.88
CA PRO A 99 6.15 0.65 2.37
C PRO A 99 6.66 -0.71 2.89
N GLN A 100 5.83 -1.74 2.79
CA GLN A 100 6.11 -3.07 3.32
C GLN A 100 7.11 -3.86 2.47
N THR A 101 7.18 -3.61 1.15
CA THR A 101 7.98 -4.45 0.24
C THR A 101 9.05 -3.69 -0.51
N ALA A 102 8.71 -2.64 -1.27
CA ALA A 102 9.69 -2.05 -2.19
C ALA A 102 9.44 -0.56 -2.49
N ILE A 103 10.53 0.16 -2.76
CA ILE A 103 10.54 1.53 -3.27
C ILE A 103 11.20 1.58 -4.66
N TYR A 104 10.54 2.24 -5.60
CA TYR A 104 11.05 2.51 -6.96
C TYR A 104 11.10 4.02 -7.24
N LEU A 105 12.08 4.45 -8.03
CA LEU A 105 12.28 5.87 -8.37
C LEU A 105 12.06 6.08 -9.87
N HIS A 106 10.85 6.50 -10.24
CA HIS A 106 10.41 6.65 -11.63
C HIS A 106 10.54 8.11 -12.14
N THR A 107 11.47 8.86 -11.56
CA THR A 107 11.70 10.25 -11.94
C THR A 107 12.68 10.43 -13.10
N SER A 108 12.46 11.46 -13.91
CA SER A 108 13.40 11.98 -14.90
C SER A 108 14.48 12.88 -14.30
N SER A 109 14.28 13.43 -13.10
CA SER A 109 15.29 14.27 -12.43
C SER A 109 16.44 13.42 -11.92
N MET A 110 17.59 13.46 -12.60
CA MET A 110 18.80 12.74 -12.20
C MET A 110 19.28 13.14 -10.80
N ILE A 111 19.21 14.44 -10.49
CA ILE A 111 19.63 14.99 -9.19
C ILE A 111 18.64 14.60 -8.10
N GLY A 112 17.34 14.75 -8.38
CA GLY A 112 16.27 14.33 -7.48
C GLY A 112 16.33 12.86 -7.14
N ARG A 113 16.49 12.01 -8.17
CA ARG A 113 16.67 10.57 -8.01
C ARG A 113 17.86 10.23 -7.11
N LYS A 114 19.02 10.83 -7.39
CA LYS A 114 20.23 10.60 -6.59
C LYS A 114 20.00 10.94 -5.11
N ARG A 115 19.43 12.10 -4.82
CA ARG A 115 19.14 12.55 -3.44
C ARG A 115 18.17 11.63 -2.71
N MET A 116 17.06 11.27 -3.38
CA MET A 116 16.09 10.33 -2.82
C MET A 116 16.72 8.96 -2.57
N PHE A 117 17.46 8.43 -3.54
CA PHE A 117 18.12 7.13 -3.43
C PHE A 117 19.12 7.10 -2.27
N GLU A 118 20.02 8.08 -2.17
CA GLU A 118 21.01 8.15 -1.10
C GLU A 118 20.35 8.20 0.28
N MET A 119 19.29 8.99 0.43
CA MET A 119 18.58 9.10 1.71
C MET A 119 17.84 7.82 2.08
N LEU A 120 17.13 7.22 1.12
CA LEU A 120 16.42 5.96 1.32
C LEU A 120 17.38 4.81 1.57
N TYR A 121 18.49 4.73 0.85
CA TYR A 121 19.48 3.65 1.00
C TYR A 121 20.03 3.58 2.42
N VAL A 122 20.24 4.74 3.06
CA VAL A 122 20.75 4.83 4.44
C VAL A 122 19.68 4.53 5.49
N ASN A 123 18.42 4.90 5.25
CA ASN A 123 17.40 4.95 6.30
C ASN A 123 16.28 3.92 6.16
N LYS A 124 16.08 3.31 4.99
CA LYS A 124 15.02 2.32 4.79
C LYS A 124 15.22 1.12 5.74
N PRO A 125 14.14 0.46 6.17
CA PRO A 125 14.24 -0.83 6.84
C PRO A 125 14.97 -1.86 5.95
N GLU A 126 15.66 -2.82 6.57
CA GLU A 126 16.45 -3.83 5.85
C GLU A 126 15.60 -4.63 4.86
N HIS A 127 14.38 -4.98 5.25
CA HIS A 127 13.44 -5.77 4.45
C HIS A 127 12.84 -5.05 3.25
N VAL A 128 12.91 -3.71 3.19
CA VAL A 128 12.33 -2.93 2.09
C VAL A 128 13.33 -2.89 0.94
N GLU A 129 12.96 -3.39 -0.23
CA GLU A 129 13.80 -3.28 -1.42
C GLU A 129 13.84 -1.84 -1.95
N LEU A 130 14.97 -1.43 -2.54
CA LEU A 130 15.11 -0.10 -3.14
C LEU A 130 15.73 -0.20 -4.52
N SER A 131 15.01 0.31 -5.53
CA SER A 131 15.48 0.38 -6.91
C SER A 131 15.78 1.81 -7.34
N ASN A 132 16.94 2.01 -7.96
CA ASN A 132 17.36 3.30 -8.53
C ASN A 132 16.76 3.55 -9.94
N GLY A 133 15.49 3.18 -10.13
CA GLY A 133 14.82 3.26 -11.42
C GLY A 133 13.34 2.92 -11.32
N PRO A 134 12.61 3.03 -12.44
CA PRO A 134 11.19 2.71 -12.49
C PRO A 134 10.95 1.21 -12.26
N MET A 135 9.70 0.87 -11.98
CA MET A 135 9.26 -0.52 -11.88
C MET A 135 9.47 -1.25 -13.21
N PRO A 136 9.99 -2.49 -13.20
CA PRO A 136 10.11 -3.29 -14.41
C PRO A 136 8.72 -3.68 -14.91
N GLU A 137 8.58 -3.84 -16.24
CA GLU A 137 7.30 -4.19 -16.87
C GLU A 137 6.70 -5.50 -16.33
N SER A 138 7.54 -6.49 -16.02
CA SER A 138 7.10 -7.75 -15.43
C SER A 138 6.36 -7.57 -14.10
N LEU A 139 6.80 -6.63 -13.26
CA LEU A 139 6.14 -6.30 -12.00
C LEU A 139 4.79 -5.62 -12.25
N LEU A 140 4.74 -4.68 -13.20
CA LEU A 140 3.49 -4.03 -13.59
C LEU A 140 2.46 -5.05 -14.09
N MET A 141 2.87 -5.97 -14.96
CA MET A 141 2.01 -7.06 -15.45
C MET A 141 1.53 -7.97 -14.33
N GLN A 142 2.40 -8.33 -13.38
CA GLN A 142 2.04 -9.15 -12.23
C GLN A 142 0.98 -8.47 -11.35
N ILE A 143 1.17 -7.18 -11.04
CA ILE A 143 0.23 -6.42 -10.21
C ILE A 143 -1.14 -6.29 -10.91
N ARG A 144 -1.15 -6.08 -12.22
CA ARG A 144 -2.39 -6.06 -13.02
C ARG A 144 -3.14 -7.39 -13.00
N GLY A 145 -2.42 -8.50 -13.09
CA GLY A 145 -3.00 -9.85 -13.11
C GLY A 145 -3.52 -10.35 -11.76
N ASN A 146 -3.08 -9.75 -10.64
CA ASN A 146 -3.46 -10.14 -9.28
C ASN A 146 -4.78 -9.52 -8.78
N ARG A 147 -5.60 -8.92 -9.66
CA ARG A 147 -6.96 -8.51 -9.30
C ARG A 147 -7.81 -9.74 -9.00
N VAL A 148 -8.30 -9.82 -7.76
CA VAL A 148 -9.36 -10.74 -7.32
C VAL A 148 -10.71 -10.26 -7.82
#